data_AF-A0A2M7X1Q9-F1
#
_entry.id   AF-A0A2M7X1Q9-F1
#
_cell.length_a   1.000
_cell.length_b   1.000
_cell.length_c   1.000
_cell.angle_alpha   90.00
_cell.angle_beta   90.00
_cell.angle_gamma   90.00
#
_symmetry.space_group_name_H-M   'P 1'
#
loop_
_entity.id
_entity.type
_entity.pdbx_description
1 polymer ?
#
loop_
_entity_poly.entity_id
_entity_poly.type
_entity_poly.pdbx_seq_one_letter_code
_entity_poly.pdbx_strand_id
1 'polypeptide(L)'
;MIIVGSLLGYVTTKRYAAAILSGVLSAFVFESVIAHTSMFLIPQTLAAVVVVLGCVLWVRGNKRLGLALLFGTIFIHFVIGSLGIVCGLLFVSSEYINEKFSVGIPKFLIYIGLLGVFVAVIFESLGDFNPFSSQESVALTFGLGEKLDLLISWYSPLIAAYLCGVWRVMKTGDDNQRYVVGISLGLLAAVFLPIPYSLKFLTVTRFFVNVTVAIGLVWLLDSLSRQWVKFVAYAAIWLIMLNVFVHSVV
;
A
#
# COMPACT_ATOMS: atom_id res chain seq x y z
N MET A 1 -0.18 -11.45 -8.53
CA MET A 1 -0.43 -10.06 -8.07
C MET A 1 -1.90 -9.67 -8.14
N ILE A 2 -2.54 -9.73 -9.31
CA ILE A 2 -3.95 -9.32 -9.51
C ILE A 2 -4.89 -9.94 -8.47
N ILE A 3 -4.89 -11.27 -8.36
CA ILE A 3 -5.76 -12.02 -7.43
C ILE A 3 -5.56 -11.53 -5.99
N VAL A 4 -4.32 -11.31 -5.58
CA VAL A 4 -3.97 -10.90 -4.21
C VAL A 4 -4.44 -9.47 -3.96
N GLY A 5 -4.22 -8.56 -4.91
CA GLY A 5 -4.74 -7.19 -4.85
C GLY A 5 -6.27 -7.15 -4.80
N SER A 6 -6.94 -7.90 -5.66
CA SER A 6 -8.40 -8.03 -5.66
C SER A 6 -8.94 -8.60 -4.35
N LEU A 7 -8.27 -9.62 -3.82
CA LEU A 7 -8.67 -10.27 -2.57
C LEU A 7 -8.51 -9.31 -1.38
N LEU A 8 -7.40 -8.58 -1.31
CA LEU A 8 -7.21 -7.54 -0.29
C LEU A 8 -8.30 -6.47 -0.41
N GLY A 9 -8.55 -5.94 -1.61
CA GLY A 9 -9.61 -4.96 -1.85
C GLY A 9 -10.99 -5.45 -1.45
N TYR A 10 -11.34 -6.69 -1.79
CA TYR A 10 -12.62 -7.29 -1.42
C TYR A 10 -12.75 -7.50 0.09
N VAL A 11 -11.74 -8.09 0.73
CA VAL A 11 -11.78 -8.39 2.16
C VAL A 11 -11.87 -7.12 3.00
N THR A 12 -11.22 -6.05 2.55
CA THR A 12 -11.19 -4.73 3.17
C THR A 12 -12.52 -3.99 3.03
N THR A 13 -13.10 -3.97 1.82
CA THR A 13 -14.24 -3.09 1.53
C THR A 13 -15.59 -3.81 1.47
N LYS A 14 -15.58 -5.13 1.29
CA LYS A 14 -16.75 -5.97 0.93
C LYS A 14 -17.44 -5.52 -0.37
N ARG A 15 -16.71 -4.84 -1.28
CA ARG A 15 -17.24 -4.33 -2.54
C ARG A 15 -16.46 -4.86 -3.74
N TYR A 16 -17.18 -5.44 -4.70
CA TYR A 16 -16.60 -5.96 -5.94
C TYR A 16 -15.90 -4.87 -6.78
N ALA A 17 -16.47 -3.66 -6.85
CA ALA A 17 -15.87 -2.57 -7.63
C ALA A 17 -14.47 -2.20 -7.11
N ALA A 18 -14.30 -2.08 -5.78
CA ALA A 18 -13.01 -1.80 -5.17
C ALA A 18 -12.03 -2.97 -5.33
N ALA A 19 -12.53 -4.21 -5.26
CA ALA A 19 -11.73 -5.40 -5.52
C ALA A 19 -11.19 -5.43 -6.96
N ILE A 20 -12.05 -5.23 -7.95
CA ILE A 20 -11.67 -5.22 -9.37
C ILE A 20 -10.67 -4.10 -9.64
N LEU A 21 -10.96 -2.87 -9.19
CA LEU A 21 -10.06 -1.73 -9.38
C LEU A 21 -8.70 -1.96 -8.71
N SER A 22 -8.68 -2.50 -7.48
CA SER A 22 -7.41 -2.84 -6.81
C SER A 22 -6.63 -3.91 -7.57
N GLY A 23 -7.29 -4.92 -8.12
CA GLY A 23 -6.67 -5.96 -8.93
C GLY A 23 -6.09 -5.41 -10.24
N VAL A 24 -6.85 -4.56 -10.92
CA VAL A 24 -6.44 -3.85 -12.15
C VAL A 24 -5.23 -2.96 -11.87
N LEU A 25 -5.26 -2.15 -10.81
CA LEU A 25 -4.10 -1.36 -10.37
C LEU A 25 -2.88 -2.25 -10.09
N SER A 26 -3.08 -3.41 -9.46
CA SER A 26 -2.01 -4.38 -9.22
C SER A 26 -1.46 -5.06 -10.48
N ALA A 27 -2.20 -5.02 -11.60
CA ALA A 27 -1.75 -5.51 -12.90
C ALA A 27 -0.92 -4.45 -13.65
N PHE A 28 -1.40 -3.21 -13.63
CA PHE A 28 -0.93 -2.14 -14.51
C PHE A 28 0.10 -1.20 -13.90
N VAL A 29 0.23 -1.16 -12.57
CA VAL A 29 1.37 -0.49 -11.91
C VAL A 29 2.64 -1.30 -12.19
N PHE A 30 3.37 -0.89 -13.22
CA PHE A 30 4.54 -1.59 -13.75
C PHE A 30 5.82 -1.14 -13.03
N GLU A 31 6.49 -2.08 -12.36
CA GLU A 31 7.78 -1.87 -11.71
C GLU A 31 8.91 -2.15 -12.71
N SER A 32 9.21 -1.17 -13.55
CA SER A 32 10.41 -1.21 -14.40
C SER A 32 11.60 -0.64 -13.63
N VAL A 33 12.76 -1.28 -13.76
CA VAL A 33 14.10 -0.81 -13.34
C VAL A 33 14.58 -1.11 -11.90
N ILE A 34 13.89 -0.72 -10.81
CA ILE A 34 14.52 -0.79 -9.45
C ILE A 34 13.94 -1.90 -8.53
N ALA A 35 12.69 -2.33 -8.77
CA ALA A 35 11.98 -3.28 -7.90
C ALA A 35 11.73 -4.66 -8.54
N HIS A 36 12.29 -4.92 -9.72
CA HIS A 36 12.08 -6.14 -10.52
C HIS A 36 10.59 -6.54 -10.62
N THR A 37 9.91 -5.98 -11.62
CA THR A 37 8.60 -6.40 -12.18
C THR A 37 7.74 -7.35 -11.34
N SER A 38 6.56 -6.87 -10.96
CA SER A 38 5.45 -7.58 -10.33
C SER A 38 5.06 -8.94 -10.95
N MET A 39 5.44 -9.18 -12.20
CA MET A 39 5.12 -10.39 -12.96
C MET A 39 6.05 -11.58 -12.68
N PHE A 40 7.20 -11.34 -12.03
CA PHE A 40 8.12 -12.41 -11.64
C PHE A 40 8.12 -12.61 -10.13
N LEU A 41 8.05 -13.87 -9.70
CA LEU A 41 8.14 -14.26 -8.29
C LEU A 41 9.61 -14.42 -7.87
N ILE A 42 10.36 -13.32 -7.90
CA ILE A 42 11.64 -13.26 -7.22
C ILE A 42 11.43 -13.27 -5.70
N PRO A 43 12.44 -13.59 -4.87
CA PRO A 43 12.27 -13.69 -3.41
C PRO A 43 11.57 -12.48 -2.77
N GLN A 44 11.87 -11.26 -3.23
CA GLN A 44 11.26 -10.03 -2.71
C GLN A 44 9.76 -9.90 -3.04
N THR A 45 9.36 -10.14 -4.30
CA THR A 45 7.97 -10.02 -4.74
C THR A 45 7.12 -11.19 -4.21
N LEU A 46 7.70 -12.39 -4.12
CA LEU A 46 7.09 -13.52 -3.44
C LEU A 46 6.85 -13.23 -1.96
N ALA A 47 7.85 -12.73 -1.25
CA ALA A 47 7.69 -12.33 0.15
C ALA A 47 6.59 -11.28 0.31
N ALA A 48 6.53 -10.28 -0.58
CA ALA A 48 5.49 -9.26 -0.54
C ALA A 48 4.08 -9.84 -0.74
N VAL A 49 3.91 -10.78 -1.67
CA VAL A 49 2.64 -11.52 -1.85
C VAL A 49 2.25 -12.27 -0.59
N VAL A 50 3.20 -12.96 0.04
CA VAL A 50 2.94 -13.74 1.26
C VAL A 50 2.58 -12.82 2.43
N VAL A 51 3.24 -11.65 2.58
CA VAL A 51 2.87 -10.64 3.58
C VAL A 51 1.43 -10.19 3.38
N VAL A 52 1.05 -9.81 2.16
CA VAL A 52 -0.31 -9.34 1.86
C VAL A 52 -1.35 -10.44 2.09
N LEU A 53 -1.06 -11.68 1.69
CA LEU A 53 -1.92 -12.83 1.98
C LEU A 53 -2.07 -13.07 3.49
N GLY A 54 -0.99 -12.92 4.25
CA GLY A 54 -1.03 -12.97 5.71
C GLY A 54 -1.98 -11.93 6.31
N CYS A 55 -1.90 -10.67 5.85
CA CYS A 55 -2.84 -9.61 6.24
C CYS A 55 -4.29 -9.95 5.83
N VAL A 56 -4.51 -10.44 4.61
CA VAL A 56 -5.84 -10.88 4.14
C VAL A 56 -6.43 -11.95 5.05
N LEU A 57 -5.65 -12.99 5.38
CA LEU A 57 -6.11 -14.09 6.22
C LEU A 57 -6.42 -13.62 7.64
N TRP A 58 -5.61 -12.71 8.18
CA TRP A 58 -5.88 -12.07 9.46
C TRP A 58 -7.24 -11.37 9.46
N VAL A 59 -7.49 -10.50 8.47
CA VAL A 59 -8.76 -9.76 8.36
C VAL A 59 -9.96 -10.68 8.11
N ARG A 60 -9.76 -11.83 7.46
CA ARG A 60 -10.80 -12.87 7.31
C ARG A 60 -11.06 -13.69 8.57
N GLY A 61 -10.31 -13.47 9.66
CA GLY A 61 -10.44 -14.20 10.92
C GLY A 61 -9.59 -15.47 11.01
N ASN A 62 -8.83 -15.84 9.96
CA ASN A 62 -7.89 -16.96 10.02
C ASN A 62 -6.53 -16.50 10.57
N LYS A 63 -6.55 -16.04 11.84
CA LYS A 63 -5.43 -15.33 12.49
C LYS A 63 -4.16 -16.16 12.60
N ARG A 64 -4.28 -17.45 12.94
CA ARG A 64 -3.13 -18.36 13.10
C ARG A 64 -2.37 -18.53 11.79
N LEU A 65 -3.08 -18.83 10.70
CA LEU A 65 -2.46 -18.95 9.39
C LEU A 65 -1.94 -17.60 8.89
N GLY A 66 -2.67 -16.51 9.15
CA GLY A 66 -2.22 -15.15 8.86
C GLY A 66 -0.87 -14.82 9.53
N LEU A 67 -0.73 -15.07 10.83
CA LEU A 67 0.54 -14.90 11.56
C LEU A 67 1.64 -15.82 11.06
N ALA A 68 1.33 -17.09 10.78
CA ALA A 68 2.30 -18.03 10.26
C ALA A 68 2.88 -17.56 8.92
N LEU A 69 2.05 -17.02 8.02
CA LEU A 69 2.52 -16.42 6.77
C LEU A 69 3.34 -15.15 7.03
N LEU A 70 2.83 -14.24 7.87
CA LEU A 70 3.51 -12.98 8.19
C LEU A 70 4.91 -13.22 8.79
N PHE A 71 5.03 -14.14 9.75
CA PHE A 71 6.33 -14.44 10.37
C PHE A 71 7.21 -15.30 9.48
N GLY A 72 6.61 -16.24 8.74
CA GLY A 72 7.33 -17.12 7.81
C GLY A 72 7.99 -16.38 6.65
N THR A 73 7.54 -15.16 6.32
CA THR A 73 8.14 -14.35 5.25
C THR A 73 9.62 -14.01 5.49
N ILE A 74 10.10 -14.04 6.74
CA ILE A 74 11.52 -13.84 7.07
C ILE A 74 12.43 -14.87 6.39
N PHE A 75 11.94 -16.10 6.19
CA PHE A 75 12.68 -17.18 5.52
C PHE A 75 12.72 -17.04 4.00
N ILE A 76 11.86 -16.19 3.42
CA ILE A 76 11.83 -15.93 1.97
C ILE A 76 12.74 -14.73 1.65
N HIS A 77 12.60 -13.65 2.40
CA HIS A 77 13.39 -12.43 2.19
C HIS A 77 13.47 -11.62 3.48
N PHE A 78 14.67 -11.46 4.05
CA PHE A 78 14.86 -10.84 5.36
C PHE A 78 14.23 -9.43 5.51
N VAL A 79 14.48 -8.51 4.57
CA VAL A 79 13.97 -7.12 4.66
C VAL A 79 12.43 -7.07 4.62
N ILE A 80 11.81 -7.66 3.59
CA ILE A 80 10.35 -7.73 3.47
C ILE A 80 9.74 -8.59 4.59
N GLY A 81 10.45 -9.61 5.05
CA GLY A 81 9.99 -10.49 6.11
C GLY A 81 9.98 -9.82 7.49
N SER A 82 10.94 -8.93 7.75
CA SER A 82 10.93 -8.08 8.93
C SER A 82 9.68 -7.19 8.95
N LEU A 83 9.28 -6.65 7.79
CA LEU A 83 8.01 -5.94 7.66
C LEU A 83 6.80 -6.86 7.93
N GLY A 84 6.83 -8.10 7.44
CA GLY A 84 5.80 -9.11 7.77
C GLY A 84 5.63 -9.31 9.28
N ILE A 85 6.74 -9.45 10.01
CA ILE A 85 6.74 -9.54 11.48
C ILE A 85 6.14 -8.29 12.11
N VAL A 86 6.55 -7.09 11.69
CA VAL A 86 6.00 -5.83 12.18
C VAL A 86 4.49 -5.74 11.98
N CYS A 87 3.99 -6.11 10.80
CA CYS A 87 2.56 -6.19 10.53
C CYS A 87 1.83 -7.18 11.46
N GLY A 88 2.40 -8.37 11.68
CA GLY A 88 1.83 -9.37 12.59
C GLY A 88 1.78 -8.89 14.04
N LEU A 89 2.86 -8.26 14.53
CA LEU A 89 2.91 -7.67 15.86
C LEU A 89 1.94 -6.49 16.00
N LEU A 90 1.80 -5.64 14.98
CA LEU A 90 0.82 -4.56 14.95
C LEU A 90 -0.60 -5.10 15.09
N PHE A 91 -0.94 -6.15 14.34
CA PHE A 91 -2.26 -6.77 14.41
C PHE A 91 -2.56 -7.36 15.79
N VAL A 92 -1.63 -8.15 16.35
CA VAL A 92 -1.79 -8.75 17.68
C VAL A 92 -1.88 -7.67 18.76
N SER A 93 -1.01 -6.66 18.71
CA SER A 93 -1.00 -5.57 19.68
C SER A 93 -2.27 -4.73 19.60
N SER A 94 -2.75 -4.45 18.39
CA SER A 94 -3.97 -3.69 18.18
C SER A 94 -5.20 -4.40 18.74
N GLU A 95 -5.31 -5.72 18.54
CA GLU A 95 -6.38 -6.53 19.11
C GLU A 95 -6.30 -6.55 20.64
N TYR A 96 -5.11 -6.84 21.20
CA TYR A 96 -4.89 -6.84 22.64
C TYR A 96 -5.26 -5.50 23.30
N ILE A 97 -4.85 -4.39 22.69
CA ILE A 97 -5.13 -3.05 23.23
C ILE A 97 -6.63 -2.74 23.12
N ASN A 98 -7.28 -3.09 22.01
CA ASN A 98 -8.70 -2.87 21.83
C ASN A 98 -9.53 -3.69 22.84
N GLU A 99 -9.16 -4.95 23.09
CA GLU A 99 -9.81 -5.80 24.09
C GLU A 99 -9.61 -5.27 25.51
N LYS A 100 -8.39 -4.88 25.87
CA LYS A 100 -8.03 -4.51 27.25
C LYS A 100 -8.42 -3.08 27.62
N PHE A 101 -8.36 -2.15 26.67
CA PHE A 101 -8.53 -0.72 26.94
C PHE A 101 -9.72 -0.10 26.17
N SER A 102 -10.42 -0.87 25.32
CA SER A 102 -11.54 -0.38 24.50
C SER A 102 -11.19 0.85 23.64
N VAL A 103 -9.92 0.95 23.24
CA VAL A 103 -9.41 2.04 22.39
C VAL A 103 -9.53 1.63 20.93
N GLY A 104 -10.14 2.51 20.11
CA GLY A 104 -10.23 2.33 18.65
C GLY A 104 -8.89 2.51 17.93
N ILE A 105 -7.96 1.59 18.14
CA ILE A 105 -6.61 1.59 17.54
C ILE A 105 -6.61 1.76 16.01
N PRO A 106 -7.55 1.16 15.22
CA PRO A 106 -7.54 1.33 13.77
C PRO A 106 -7.59 2.80 13.33
N LYS A 107 -8.37 3.64 14.03
CA LYS A 107 -8.44 5.07 13.73
C LYS A 107 -7.15 5.79 14.08
N PHE A 108 -6.52 5.42 15.20
CA PHE A 108 -5.26 6.00 15.65
C PHE A 108 -4.09 5.68 14.70
N LEU A 109 -4.10 4.48 14.09
CA LEU A 109 -3.11 4.10 13.06
C LEU A 109 -3.08 5.06 11.87
N ILE A 110 -4.24 5.59 11.44
CA ILE A 110 -4.27 6.57 10.35
C ILE A 110 -3.59 7.86 10.78
N TYR A 111 -3.86 8.37 11.99
CA TYR A 111 -3.23 9.60 12.47
C TYR A 111 -1.72 9.46 12.65
N ILE A 112 -1.27 8.33 13.23
CA ILE A 112 0.17 8.02 13.31
C ILE A 112 0.77 7.89 11.91
N GLY A 113 0.09 7.22 10.99
CA GLY A 113 0.56 7.06 9.61
C GLY A 113 0.72 8.40 8.89
N LEU A 114 -0.27 9.30 9.01
CA LEU A 114 -0.20 10.66 8.47
C LEU A 114 0.96 11.45 9.09
N LEU A 115 1.10 11.40 10.41
CA LEU A 115 2.22 12.03 11.10
C LEU A 115 3.56 11.44 10.64
N GLY A 116 3.65 10.13 10.47
CA GLY A 116 4.83 9.43 9.99
C GLY A 116 5.22 9.85 8.58
N VAL A 117 4.26 9.97 7.66
CA VAL A 117 4.51 10.48 6.30
C VAL A 117 5.02 11.92 6.36
N PHE A 118 4.38 12.78 7.16
CA PHE A 118 4.80 14.18 7.31
C PHE A 118 6.21 14.30 7.88
N VAL A 119 6.51 13.53 8.93
CA VAL A 119 7.84 13.46 9.54
C VAL A 119 8.86 12.92 8.54
N ALA A 120 8.55 11.85 7.79
CA ALA A 120 9.47 11.28 6.80
C ALA A 120 9.83 12.30 5.71
N VAL A 121 8.85 13.07 5.22
CA VAL A 121 9.06 14.14 4.24
C VAL A 121 9.94 15.25 4.81
N ILE A 122 9.71 15.67 6.07
CA ILE A 122 10.57 16.67 6.73
C ILE A 122 11.99 16.13 6.88
N PHE A 123 12.16 14.92 7.40
CA PHE A 123 13.47 14.31 7.59
C PHE A 123 14.25 14.19 6.30
N GLU A 124 13.60 13.82 5.19
CA GLU A 124 14.27 13.83 3.89
C GLU A 124 14.68 15.25 3.47
N SER A 125 13.79 16.24 3.65
CA SER A 125 14.07 17.63 3.25
C SER A 125 15.20 18.30 4.04
N LEU A 126 15.50 17.81 5.24
CA LEU A 126 16.55 18.37 6.11
C LEU A 126 17.96 17.84 5.79
N GLY A 127 18.09 16.85 4.91
CA GLY A 127 19.36 16.39 4.34
C GLY A 127 20.24 15.57 5.29
N ASP A 128 20.89 14.54 4.74
CA ASP A 128 21.97 13.72 5.32
C ASP A 128 21.62 12.73 6.45
N PHE A 129 20.37 12.26 6.54
CA PHE A 129 20.09 11.10 7.39
C PHE A 129 20.53 9.79 6.71
N ASN A 130 21.80 9.42 6.88
CA ASN A 130 22.30 8.09 6.53
C ASN A 130 22.63 7.28 7.80
N PRO A 131 21.67 6.47 8.32
CA PRO A 131 21.87 5.73 9.56
C PRO A 131 22.91 4.61 9.44
N PHE A 132 23.31 4.23 8.23
CA PHE A 132 24.29 3.17 8.00
C PHE A 132 25.70 3.69 7.73
N SER A 133 25.86 5.01 7.53
CA SER A 133 27.15 5.72 7.43
C SER A 133 28.14 5.11 6.42
N SER A 134 27.69 4.31 5.45
CA SER A 134 28.54 3.71 4.41
C SER A 134 28.31 4.39 3.06
N GLN A 135 29.37 4.61 2.27
CA GLN A 135 29.22 5.22 0.94
C GLN A 135 28.41 4.35 -0.03
N GLU A 136 28.48 3.03 0.10
CA GLU A 136 27.65 2.09 -0.65
C GLU A 136 26.15 2.28 -0.37
N SER A 137 25.79 2.61 0.87
CA SER A 137 24.40 2.83 1.26
C SER A 137 23.81 4.13 0.70
N VAL A 138 24.63 5.16 0.48
CA VAL A 138 24.22 6.43 -0.16
C VAL A 138 23.89 6.22 -1.64
N ALA A 139 24.58 5.31 -2.33
CA ALA A 139 24.26 4.97 -3.72
C ALA A 139 22.88 4.28 -3.86
N LEU A 140 22.26 3.89 -2.75
CA LEU A 140 20.98 3.17 -2.69
C LEU A 140 19.87 3.98 -2.01
N THR A 141 20.13 5.26 -1.74
CA THR A 141 19.12 6.23 -1.32
C THR A 141 18.61 7.01 -2.53
N PHE A 142 17.30 7.12 -2.63
CA PHE A 142 16.63 7.94 -3.64
C PHE A 142 16.07 9.17 -2.96
N GLY A 143 16.15 10.31 -3.65
CA GLY A 143 15.59 11.56 -3.15
C GLY A 143 14.06 11.53 -3.13
N LEU A 144 13.44 12.41 -2.33
CA LEU A 144 11.99 12.56 -2.28
C LEU A 144 11.38 12.85 -3.66
N GLY A 145 12.04 13.69 -4.47
CA GLY A 145 11.61 13.98 -5.84
C GLY A 145 11.51 12.71 -6.69
N GLU A 146 12.55 11.89 -6.70
CA GLU A 146 12.59 10.63 -7.44
C GLU A 146 11.53 9.64 -6.95
N LYS A 147 11.33 9.54 -5.62
CA LYS A 147 10.28 8.70 -5.02
C LYS A 147 8.87 9.17 -5.42
N LEU A 148 8.63 10.48 -5.49
CA LEU A 148 7.36 11.04 -5.93
C LEU A 148 7.14 10.84 -7.43
N ASP A 149 8.18 11.02 -8.25
CA ASP A 149 8.12 10.79 -9.69
C ASP A 149 7.82 9.31 -10.00
N LEU A 150 8.37 8.38 -9.22
CA LEU A 150 8.01 6.96 -9.29
C LEU A 150 6.53 6.73 -8.98
N LEU A 151 5.98 7.34 -7.92
CA LEU A 151 4.56 7.21 -7.62
C LEU A 151 3.67 7.84 -8.70
N ILE A 152 4.04 9.00 -9.23
CA ILE A 152 3.27 9.69 -10.28
C ILE A 152 3.33 8.90 -11.58
N SER A 153 4.49 8.36 -11.97
CA SER A 153 4.60 7.52 -13.18
C SER A 153 3.77 6.24 -13.08
N TRP A 154 3.71 5.63 -11.90
CA TRP A 154 2.96 4.40 -11.67
C TRP A 154 1.45 4.57 -11.61
N TYR A 155 0.98 5.68 -11.07
CA TYR A 155 -0.45 5.88 -10.81
C TYR A 155 -1.08 6.98 -11.70
N SER A 156 -0.27 7.80 -12.37
CA SER A 156 -0.73 8.95 -13.15
C SER A 156 -1.60 9.89 -12.27
N PRO A 157 -2.55 10.69 -12.79
CA PRO A 157 -3.46 11.47 -11.95
C PRO A 157 -4.31 10.63 -10.97
N LEU A 158 -4.39 9.30 -11.11
CA LEU A 158 -5.17 8.48 -10.18
C LEU A 158 -4.58 8.46 -8.77
N ILE A 159 -3.30 8.83 -8.58
CA ILE A 159 -2.73 8.96 -7.24
C ILE A 159 -3.48 9.99 -6.38
N ALA A 160 -4.11 11.00 -6.98
CA ALA A 160 -4.95 11.95 -6.25
C ALA A 160 -6.13 11.26 -5.54
N ALA A 161 -6.65 10.16 -6.09
CA ALA A 161 -7.71 9.39 -5.46
C ALA A 161 -7.23 8.67 -4.18
N TYR A 162 -5.93 8.52 -3.95
CA TYR A 162 -5.38 8.04 -2.68
C TYR A 162 -5.82 8.94 -1.51
N LEU A 163 -5.70 10.26 -1.67
CA LEU A 163 -6.11 11.24 -0.65
C LEU A 163 -7.63 11.19 -0.41
N CYS A 164 -8.41 11.04 -1.48
CA CYS A 164 -9.86 10.82 -1.37
C CYS A 164 -10.19 9.53 -0.59
N GLY A 165 -9.43 8.47 -0.83
CA GLY A 165 -9.54 7.20 -0.11
C GLY A 165 -9.26 7.36 1.39
N VAL A 166 -8.15 7.99 1.75
CA VAL A 166 -7.78 8.29 3.15
C VAL A 166 -8.89 9.10 3.82
N TRP A 167 -9.32 10.19 3.19
CA TRP A 167 -10.41 11.04 3.70
C TRP A 167 -11.71 10.27 3.92
N ARG A 168 -12.12 9.46 2.94
CA ARG A 168 -13.34 8.65 3.02
C ARG A 168 -13.29 7.63 4.16
N VAL A 169 -12.15 7.00 4.39
CA VAL A 169 -11.97 6.01 5.47
C VAL A 169 -11.92 6.69 6.84
N MET A 170 -11.29 7.87 6.95
CA MET A 170 -11.32 8.64 8.20
C MET A 170 -12.73 9.04 8.62
N LYS A 171 -13.58 9.44 7.66
CA LYS A 171 -14.93 9.94 7.95
C LYS A 171 -15.91 8.81 8.27
N THR A 172 -15.92 7.75 7.47
CA THR A 172 -16.98 6.73 7.49
C THR A 172 -16.46 5.32 7.19
N GLY A 173 -15.15 5.08 7.32
CA GLY A 173 -14.57 3.75 7.16
C GLY A 173 -14.79 2.86 8.37
N ASP A 174 -14.93 1.57 8.11
CA ASP A 174 -14.88 0.52 9.14
C ASP A 174 -13.44 0.23 9.59
N ASP A 175 -13.27 -0.64 10.58
CA ASP A 175 -11.96 -0.95 11.14
C ASP A 175 -11.03 -1.65 10.15
N ASN A 176 -11.54 -2.48 9.24
CA ASN A 176 -10.72 -3.13 8.22
C ASN A 176 -10.15 -2.12 7.23
N GLN A 177 -11.00 -1.19 6.77
CA GLN A 177 -10.57 -0.07 5.93
C GLN A 177 -9.54 0.78 6.64
N ARG A 178 -9.75 1.07 7.92
CA ARG A 178 -8.80 1.87 8.73
C ARG A 178 -7.46 1.17 8.90
N TYR A 179 -7.43 -0.14 9.15
CA TYR A 179 -6.18 -0.90 9.18
C TYR A 179 -5.42 -0.81 7.86
N VAL A 180 -6.10 -1.03 6.73
CA VAL A 180 -5.47 -1.01 5.41
C VAL A 180 -4.93 0.37 5.06
N VAL A 181 -5.68 1.43 5.33
CA VAL A 181 -5.20 2.81 5.12
C VAL A 181 -4.06 3.15 6.08
N GLY A 182 -4.15 2.76 7.36
CA GLY A 182 -3.09 2.97 8.35
C GLY A 182 -1.78 2.26 7.97
N ILE A 183 -1.85 0.99 7.56
CA ILE A 183 -0.71 0.23 7.04
C ILE A 183 -0.19 0.90 5.76
N SER A 184 -1.07 1.31 4.84
CA SER A 184 -0.65 2.02 3.63
C SER A 184 0.17 3.27 3.94
N LEU A 185 -0.27 4.08 4.90
CA LEU A 185 0.41 5.32 5.30
C LEU A 185 1.74 5.03 6.02
N GLY A 186 1.77 4.07 6.94
CA GLY A 186 3.00 3.67 7.62
C GLY A 186 4.06 3.13 6.66
N LEU A 187 3.63 2.33 5.67
CA LEU A 187 4.51 1.85 4.61
C LEU A 187 4.99 2.99 3.69
N LEU A 188 4.10 3.93 3.33
CA LEU A 188 4.48 5.09 2.55
C LEU A 188 5.48 5.99 3.31
N ALA A 189 5.33 6.13 4.62
CA ALA A 189 6.31 6.80 5.47
C ALA A 189 7.66 6.10 5.41
N ALA A 190 7.70 4.77 5.51
CA ALA A 190 8.95 4.01 5.38
C ALA A 190 9.61 4.14 4.01
N VAL A 191 8.82 4.27 2.94
CA VAL A 191 9.31 4.54 1.59
C VAL A 191 9.90 5.94 1.47
N PHE A 192 9.28 6.95 2.11
CA PHE A 192 9.76 8.33 2.05
C PHE A 192 10.92 8.63 2.99
N LEU A 193 11.26 7.74 3.92
CA LEU A 193 12.45 7.93 4.73
C LEU A 193 13.73 7.93 3.86
N PRO A 194 14.75 8.74 4.23
CA PRO A 194 16.06 8.80 3.55
C PRO A 194 16.94 7.58 3.87
N ILE A 195 16.35 6.40 4.00
CA ILE A 195 17.08 5.18 4.32
C ILE A 195 17.39 4.37 3.05
N PRO A 196 18.55 3.69 3.02
CA PRO A 196 18.89 2.76 1.96
C PRO A 196 17.82 1.69 1.80
N TYR A 197 17.55 1.29 0.56
CA TYR A 197 16.57 0.27 0.21
C TYR A 197 15.11 0.60 0.58
N SER A 198 14.78 1.85 0.90
CA SER A 198 13.40 2.29 1.17
C SER A 198 12.42 1.93 0.04
N LEU A 199 12.87 2.01 -1.22
CA LEU A 199 12.08 1.57 -2.39
C LEU A 199 11.71 0.08 -2.36
N LYS A 200 12.44 -0.78 -1.63
CA LYS A 200 12.07 -2.19 -1.51
C LYS A 200 10.72 -2.36 -0.83
N PHE A 201 10.33 -1.45 0.05
CA PHE A 201 9.03 -1.48 0.70
C PHE A 201 7.89 -1.18 -0.29
N LEU A 202 8.15 -0.56 -1.45
CA LEU A 202 7.12 -0.32 -2.47
C LEU A 202 6.48 -1.61 -2.98
N THR A 203 7.22 -2.73 -3.00
CA THR A 203 6.68 -4.02 -3.47
C THR A 203 5.51 -4.50 -2.63
N VAL A 204 5.47 -4.15 -1.34
CA VAL A 204 4.35 -4.39 -0.41
C VAL A 204 3.40 -3.19 -0.39
N THR A 205 3.93 -1.97 -0.26
CA THR A 205 3.18 -0.72 -0.12
C THR A 205 2.12 -0.56 -1.19
N ARG A 206 2.47 -0.87 -2.44
CA ARG A 206 1.56 -0.74 -3.58
C ARG A 206 0.24 -1.49 -3.40
N PHE A 207 0.20 -2.62 -2.72
CA PHE A 207 -1.06 -3.37 -2.55
C PHE A 207 -2.04 -2.58 -1.69
N PHE A 208 -1.55 -1.96 -0.62
CA PHE A 208 -2.35 -1.15 0.28
C PHE A 208 -2.69 0.21 -0.33
N VAL A 209 -1.75 0.81 -1.09
CA VAL A 209 -2.00 2.02 -1.88
C VAL A 209 -3.08 1.76 -2.94
N ASN A 210 -3.01 0.65 -3.68
CA ASN A 210 -3.99 0.28 -4.69
C ASN A 210 -5.40 0.15 -4.11
N VAL A 211 -5.54 -0.50 -2.95
CA VAL A 211 -6.83 -0.59 -2.27
C VAL A 211 -7.32 0.78 -1.83
N THR A 212 -6.44 1.63 -1.32
CA THR A 212 -6.80 2.99 -0.87
C THR A 212 -7.22 3.88 -2.05
N VAL A 213 -6.49 3.84 -3.17
CA VAL A 213 -6.86 4.48 -4.44
C VAL A 213 -8.20 3.94 -4.93
N ALA A 214 -8.40 2.61 -4.92
CA ALA A 214 -9.66 2.01 -5.34
C ALA A 214 -10.84 2.46 -4.46
N ILE A 215 -10.67 2.57 -3.14
CA ILE A 215 -11.68 3.14 -2.23
C ILE A 215 -12.02 4.58 -2.64
N GLY A 216 -11.01 5.42 -2.89
CA GLY A 216 -11.20 6.80 -3.31
C GLY A 216 -11.93 6.91 -4.65
N LEU A 217 -11.50 6.15 -5.66
CA LEU A 217 -12.14 6.13 -6.98
C LEU A 217 -13.60 5.67 -6.89
N VAL A 218 -13.87 4.55 -6.21
CA VAL A 218 -15.24 4.06 -6.05
C VAL A 218 -16.12 5.08 -5.33
N TRP A 219 -15.60 5.74 -4.29
CA TRP A 219 -16.34 6.78 -3.58
C TRP A 219 -16.66 7.99 -4.47
N LEU A 220 -15.70 8.45 -5.27
CA LEU A 220 -15.94 9.52 -6.25
C LEU A 220 -16.97 9.10 -7.30
N LEU A 221 -16.86 7.88 -7.84
CA LEU A 221 -17.78 7.37 -8.84
C LEU A 221 -19.21 7.18 -8.30
N ASP A 222 -19.36 6.73 -7.05
CA ASP A 222 -20.65 6.58 -6.41
C ASP A 222 -21.37 7.92 -6.20
N SER A 223 -20.59 9.01 -6.03
CA SER A 223 -21.13 10.36 -5.87
C SER A 223 -21.75 10.93 -7.15
N LEU A 224 -21.46 10.35 -8.31
CA LEU A 224 -22.04 10.76 -9.59
C LEU A 224 -23.51 10.32 -9.66
N SER A 225 -24.42 11.23 -9.98
CA SER A 225 -25.85 10.94 -10.01
C SER A 225 -26.30 10.18 -11.26
N ARG A 226 -25.64 10.41 -12.40
CA ARG A 226 -26.07 9.90 -13.72
C ARG A 226 -25.29 8.64 -14.11
N GLN A 227 -26.00 7.56 -14.45
CA GLN A 227 -25.41 6.27 -14.78
C GLN A 227 -24.45 6.30 -15.98
N TRP A 228 -24.77 7.07 -17.03
CA TRP A 228 -23.89 7.21 -18.19
C TRP A 228 -22.58 7.93 -17.85
N VAL A 229 -22.61 8.90 -16.93
CA VAL A 229 -21.39 9.60 -16.46
C VAL A 229 -20.50 8.62 -15.71
N LYS A 230 -21.08 7.72 -14.91
CA LYS A 230 -20.31 6.64 -14.26
C LYS A 230 -19.64 5.74 -15.28
N PHE A 231 -20.36 5.33 -16.33
CA PHE A 231 -19.80 4.51 -17.40
C PHE A 231 -18.62 5.20 -18.09
N VAL A 232 -18.79 6.47 -18.48
CA VAL A 232 -17.71 7.29 -19.08
C VAL A 232 -16.52 7.41 -18.12
N ALA A 233 -16.75 7.61 -16.83
CA ALA A 233 -15.70 7.71 -15.84
C ALA A 233 -14.94 6.39 -15.63
N TYR A 234 -15.64 5.24 -15.60
CA TYR A 234 -14.97 3.93 -15.59
C TYR A 234 -14.13 3.70 -16.84
N ALA A 235 -14.65 4.06 -18.02
CA ALA A 235 -13.90 3.96 -19.27
C ALA A 235 -12.66 4.86 -19.25
N ALA A 236 -12.78 6.10 -18.74
CA ALA A 236 -11.65 7.00 -18.60
C ALA A 236 -10.57 6.46 -17.64
N ILE A 237 -10.97 5.92 -16.48
CA ILE A 237 -10.03 5.26 -15.54
C ILE A 237 -9.30 4.10 -16.24
N TRP A 238 -10.03 3.28 -17.00
CA TRP A 238 -9.44 2.17 -17.73
C TRP A 238 -8.45 2.65 -18.80
N LEU A 239 -8.78 3.70 -19.56
CA LEU A 239 -7.89 4.29 -20.55
C LEU A 239 -6.62 4.90 -19.92
N ILE A 240 -6.74 5.57 -18.77
CA ILE A 240 -5.58 6.07 -18.03
C ILE A 240 -4.68 4.91 -17.61
N MET A 241 -5.24 3.81 -17.09
CA MET A 241 -4.47 2.64 -16.70
C MET A 241 -3.80 1.93 -17.87
N LEU A 242 -4.49 1.84 -19.00
CA LEU A 242 -3.92 1.32 -20.24
C LEU A 242 -2.76 2.20 -20.73
N ASN A 243 -2.92 3.53 -20.67
CA ASN A 243 -1.88 4.47 -21.04
C ASN A 243 -0.65 4.34 -20.15
N VAL A 244 -0.83 4.28 -18.82
CA VAL A 244 0.26 4.02 -17.86
C VAL A 244 1.00 2.74 -18.22
N PHE A 245 0.27 1.65 -18.50
CA PHE A 245 0.88 0.38 -18.86
C PHE A 245 1.72 0.48 -20.14
N VAL A 246 1.17 1.08 -21.20
CA VAL A 246 1.88 1.21 -22.49
C VAL A 246 3.15 2.05 -22.34
N HIS A 247 3.09 3.16 -21.61
CA HIS A 247 4.25 4.05 -21.43
C HIS A 247 5.24 3.58 -20.37
N SER A 248 4.87 2.65 -19.50
CA SER A 248 5.80 2.09 -18.51
C SER A 248 6.55 0.85 -19.03
N VAL A 249 6.00 0.17 -20.03
CA VAL A 249 6.54 -1.07 -20.62
C VAL A 249 7.50 -0.80 -21.79
N VAL A 250 7.36 0.35 -22.46
CA VAL A 250 8.24 0.81 -23.56
C VAL A 250 9.30 1.75 -23.00
#